data_AF-A0A2D0H9E3-F1
#
_entry.id   AF-A0A2D0H9E3-F1
#
_cell.length_a   1.000
_cell.length_b   1.000
_cell.length_c   1.000
_cell.angle_alpha   90.00
_cell.angle_beta   90.00
_cell.angle_gamma   90.00
#
_symmetry.space_group_name_H-M   'P 1'
#
loop_
_entity.id
_entity.type
_entity.pdbx_description
1 polymer ?
#
loop_
_entity_poly.entity_id
_entity_poly.type
_entity_poly.pdbx_seq_one_letter_code
_entity_poly.pdbx_strand_id
1 'polypeptide(L)'
;MQRSYRSKFLKNRLKIILLVLVATTTIALTAIARPVAHLTLTAWSDRDDRQPLPPGTVDDASHLNQTQVTIKQVKSQPGIAEVILQSVLRDALYQGKKVAIAGSRHTMGGHTLYAKGISLEMFYFNRMQFNPTTKILTVQSGAKWSEIIPYLNERGYSVAVMQSNNDFSVGGTMSANAHGWQHNSPPFASTVESFRLMLASGKVVECSRQENPELFSLVLGGYGLFGIILDVDLRVVPNETYIAERFVIKSENYIDTYRQWVDGAANIGMAYGRLSVAPESFFTRSYSHHLSPSPTSKSRYCLLRKTSRVWITSDSFPWQHRQ
;
A
#
# COMPACT_ATOMS: atom_id res chain seq x y z
N MET A 1 17.71 -46.28 -62.04
CA MET A 1 17.87 -46.59 -60.60
C MET A 1 17.95 -45.36 -59.68
N GLN A 2 18.64 -44.26 -60.07
CA GLN A 2 18.79 -43.04 -59.24
C GLN A 2 17.50 -42.24 -58.92
N ARG A 3 16.50 -42.18 -59.83
CA ARG A 3 15.23 -41.44 -59.61
C ARG A 3 14.35 -42.01 -58.48
N SER A 4 14.33 -43.34 -58.33
CA SER A 4 13.56 -44.04 -57.29
C SER A 4 14.15 -43.84 -55.89
N TYR A 5 15.49 -43.79 -55.80
CA TYR A 5 16.21 -43.57 -54.54
C TYR A 5 16.03 -42.14 -54.01
N ARG A 6 16.08 -41.13 -54.89
CA ARG A 6 15.87 -39.72 -54.53
C ARG A 6 14.45 -39.43 -54.04
N SER A 7 13.45 -40.10 -54.61
CA SER A 7 12.03 -40.05 -54.19
C SER A 7 11.80 -40.66 -52.80
N LYS A 8 12.37 -41.84 -52.53
CA LYS A 8 12.30 -42.48 -51.19
C LYS A 8 13.03 -41.65 -50.13
N PHE A 9 14.17 -41.05 -50.47
CA PHE A 9 14.94 -40.19 -49.56
C PHE A 9 14.20 -38.90 -49.20
N LEU A 10 13.56 -38.22 -50.17
CA LEU A 10 12.71 -37.05 -49.89
C LEU A 10 11.50 -37.41 -49.03
N LYS A 11 10.82 -38.54 -49.30
CA LYS A 11 9.67 -38.99 -48.50
C LYS A 11 10.05 -39.30 -47.04
N ASN A 12 11.21 -39.92 -46.81
CA ASN A 12 11.68 -40.18 -45.44
C ASN A 12 12.08 -38.89 -44.71
N ARG A 13 12.73 -37.92 -45.38
CA ARG A 13 12.99 -36.60 -44.79
C ARG A 13 11.70 -35.85 -44.44
N LEU A 14 10.69 -35.88 -45.31
CA LEU A 14 9.39 -35.27 -45.03
C LEU A 14 8.71 -35.90 -43.80
N LYS A 15 8.77 -37.23 -43.67
CA LYS A 15 8.24 -37.95 -42.50
C LYS A 15 8.96 -37.58 -41.21
N ILE A 16 10.28 -37.46 -41.25
CA ILE A 16 11.09 -37.05 -40.08
C ILE A 16 10.76 -35.60 -39.69
N ILE A 17 10.69 -34.68 -40.66
CA ILE A 17 10.30 -33.29 -40.41
C ILE A 17 8.91 -33.21 -39.79
N LEU A 18 7.94 -33.94 -40.33
CA LEU A 18 6.58 -33.99 -39.79
C LEU A 18 6.53 -34.53 -38.36
N LEU A 19 7.27 -35.61 -38.07
CA LEU A 19 7.37 -36.19 -36.72
C LEU A 19 7.97 -35.20 -35.72
N VAL A 20 9.04 -34.50 -36.09
CA VAL A 20 9.65 -33.47 -35.25
C VAL A 20 8.68 -32.33 -35.00
N LEU A 21 7.95 -31.88 -36.03
CA LEU A 21 7.00 -30.78 -35.94
C LEU A 21 5.78 -31.13 -35.07
N VAL A 22 5.28 -32.35 -35.16
CA VAL A 22 4.23 -32.87 -34.28
C VAL A 22 4.73 -32.98 -32.84
N ALA A 23 5.93 -33.52 -32.62
CA ALA A 23 6.52 -33.64 -31.29
C ALA A 23 6.75 -32.27 -30.63
N THR A 24 7.32 -31.30 -31.35
CA THR A 24 7.56 -29.95 -30.83
C THR A 24 6.25 -29.22 -30.56
N THR A 25 5.24 -29.38 -31.43
CA THR A 25 3.92 -28.78 -31.23
C THR A 25 3.20 -29.41 -30.03
N THR A 26 3.32 -30.72 -29.82
CA THR A 26 2.74 -31.41 -28.66
C THR A 26 3.41 -30.96 -27.36
N ILE A 27 4.75 -30.83 -27.34
CA ILE A 27 5.50 -30.32 -26.19
C ILE A 27 5.12 -28.87 -25.91
N ALA A 28 5.02 -28.02 -26.94
CA ALA A 28 4.60 -26.62 -26.78
C ALA A 28 3.15 -26.52 -26.25
N LEU A 29 2.22 -27.30 -26.80
CA LEU A 29 0.82 -27.32 -26.36
C LEU A 29 0.70 -27.80 -24.91
N THR A 30 1.43 -28.84 -24.50
CA THR A 30 1.39 -29.33 -23.11
C THR A 30 2.04 -28.35 -22.14
N ALA A 31 3.15 -27.71 -22.53
CA ALA A 31 3.81 -26.68 -21.74
C ALA A 31 2.94 -25.43 -21.53
N ILE A 32 2.06 -25.08 -22.49
CA ILE A 32 1.14 -23.94 -22.40
C ILE A 32 -0.19 -24.34 -21.74
N ALA A 33 -0.72 -25.53 -22.04
CA ALA A 33 -2.04 -25.97 -21.59
C ALA A 33 -2.13 -26.02 -20.07
N ARG A 34 -1.07 -26.47 -19.38
CA ARG A 34 -1.06 -26.57 -17.92
C ARG A 34 -1.10 -25.18 -17.23
N PRO A 35 -0.24 -24.20 -17.57
CA PRO A 35 -0.36 -22.83 -17.09
C PRO A 35 -1.72 -22.20 -17.42
N VAL A 36 -2.20 -22.35 -18.66
CA VAL A 36 -3.50 -21.80 -19.06
C VAL A 36 -4.63 -22.41 -18.24
N ALA A 37 -4.68 -23.74 -18.12
CA ALA A 37 -5.67 -24.42 -17.29
C ALA A 37 -5.60 -23.94 -15.83
N HIS A 38 -4.40 -23.87 -15.24
CA HIS A 38 -4.22 -23.38 -13.87
C HIS A 38 -4.70 -21.93 -13.70
N LEU A 39 -4.35 -21.02 -14.62
CA LEU A 39 -4.80 -19.63 -14.58
C LEU A 39 -6.31 -19.52 -14.78
N THR A 40 -6.91 -20.30 -15.69
CA THR A 40 -8.36 -20.29 -15.90
C THR A 40 -9.12 -20.82 -14.69
N LEU A 41 -8.63 -21.91 -14.07
CA LEU A 41 -9.21 -22.45 -12.85
C LEU A 41 -9.07 -21.46 -11.70
N THR A 42 -7.89 -20.86 -11.55
CA THR A 42 -7.63 -19.85 -10.52
C THR A 42 -8.55 -18.64 -10.72
N ALA A 43 -8.66 -18.10 -11.93
CA ALA A 43 -9.55 -16.97 -12.23
C ALA A 43 -11.03 -17.33 -12.04
N TRP A 44 -11.41 -18.60 -12.24
CA TRP A 44 -12.77 -19.06 -11.99
C TRP A 44 -13.05 -19.26 -10.49
N SER A 45 -12.07 -19.73 -9.72
CA SER A 45 -12.19 -19.91 -8.27
C SER A 45 -11.99 -18.62 -7.46
N ASP A 46 -11.22 -17.67 -7.99
CA ASP A 46 -10.93 -16.37 -7.38
C ASP A 46 -12.07 -15.39 -7.65
N ARG A 47 -13.25 -15.76 -7.15
CA ARG A 47 -14.43 -14.90 -7.16
C ARG A 47 -14.39 -14.01 -5.93
N ASP A 48 -14.66 -12.74 -6.16
CA ASP A 48 -14.90 -11.80 -5.07
C ASP A 48 -16.28 -12.08 -4.47
N ASP A 49 -16.37 -13.11 -3.62
CA ASP A 49 -17.60 -13.53 -2.95
C ASP A 49 -17.97 -12.64 -1.74
N ARG A 50 -17.32 -11.46 -1.61
CA ARG A 50 -17.59 -10.51 -0.51
C ARG A 50 -19.05 -10.08 -0.55
N GLN A 51 -19.77 -10.43 0.51
CA GLN A 51 -21.15 -10.00 0.70
C GLN A 51 -21.18 -8.52 1.12
N PRO A 52 -22.16 -7.74 0.62
CA PRO A 52 -22.36 -6.39 1.11
C PRO A 52 -22.72 -6.42 2.60
N LEU A 53 -22.17 -5.46 3.35
CA LEU A 53 -22.46 -5.34 4.77
C LEU A 53 -23.94 -4.99 5.00
N PRO A 54 -24.60 -5.56 6.02
CA PRO A 54 -25.95 -5.17 6.39
C PRO A 54 -26.06 -3.66 6.65
N PRO A 55 -27.19 -3.02 6.31
CA PRO A 55 -27.41 -1.61 6.61
C PRO A 55 -27.18 -1.27 8.08
N GLY A 56 -26.47 -0.17 8.35
CA GLY A 56 -26.13 0.24 9.72
C GLY A 56 -25.02 -0.57 10.38
N THR A 57 -24.23 -1.31 9.58
CA THR A 57 -23.01 -1.97 10.06
C THR A 57 -21.78 -1.47 9.30
N VAL A 58 -20.65 -1.49 9.98
CA VAL A 58 -19.31 -1.27 9.40
C VAL A 58 -18.42 -2.43 9.79
N ASP A 59 -17.37 -2.63 9.02
CA ASP A 59 -16.34 -3.62 9.28
C ASP A 59 -14.96 -3.02 9.01
N ASP A 60 -13.92 -3.69 9.53
CA ASP A 60 -12.55 -3.41 9.16
C ASP A 60 -12.17 -4.05 7.82
N ALA A 61 -10.95 -3.81 7.35
CA ALA A 61 -10.46 -4.32 6.08
C ALA A 61 -10.37 -5.86 6.02
N SER A 62 -10.40 -6.56 7.16
CA SER A 62 -10.37 -8.02 7.23
C SER A 62 -11.74 -8.67 7.09
N HIS A 63 -12.82 -7.90 7.29
CA HIS A 63 -14.20 -8.38 7.32
C HIS A 63 -14.49 -9.39 8.45
N LEU A 64 -13.73 -9.31 9.55
CA LEU A 64 -13.87 -10.21 10.71
C LEU A 64 -14.55 -9.54 11.90
N ASN A 65 -14.85 -8.23 11.82
CA ASN A 65 -15.28 -7.41 12.94
C ASN A 65 -16.54 -6.59 12.62
N GLN A 66 -17.50 -7.20 11.92
CA GLN A 66 -18.78 -6.56 11.60
C GLN A 66 -19.45 -6.00 12.86
N THR A 67 -19.65 -4.68 12.88
CA THR A 67 -20.10 -3.93 14.05
C THR A 67 -21.27 -3.02 13.70
N GLN A 68 -22.35 -3.08 14.48
CA GLN A 68 -23.49 -2.18 14.33
C GLN A 68 -23.15 -0.77 14.79
N VAL A 69 -23.35 0.23 13.93
CA VAL A 69 -23.01 1.64 14.20
C VAL A 69 -23.99 2.60 13.52
N THR A 70 -23.99 3.86 13.95
CA THR A 70 -24.54 4.97 13.17
C THR A 70 -23.44 5.51 12.25
N ILE A 71 -23.59 5.38 10.94
CA ILE A 71 -22.59 5.87 9.97
C ILE A 71 -22.80 7.36 9.71
N LYS A 72 -21.71 8.14 9.77
CA LYS A 72 -21.70 9.58 9.43
C LYS A 72 -20.55 9.87 8.48
N GLN A 73 -20.88 10.16 7.23
CA GLN A 73 -19.91 10.50 6.20
C GLN A 73 -19.55 11.97 6.23
N VAL A 74 -18.26 12.26 6.20
CA VAL A 74 -17.71 13.61 6.22
C VAL A 74 -17.14 13.90 4.85
N LYS A 75 -17.77 14.83 4.13
CA LYS A 75 -17.32 15.29 2.81
C LYS A 75 -16.49 16.55 2.96
N SER A 76 -15.49 16.72 2.11
CA SER A 76 -14.69 17.94 2.13
C SER A 76 -15.43 19.18 1.61
N GLN A 77 -15.89 20.01 2.55
CA GLN A 77 -16.47 21.33 2.29
C GLN A 77 -15.92 22.33 3.32
N PRO A 78 -15.13 23.34 2.89
CA PRO A 78 -14.53 24.32 3.79
C PRO A 78 -15.57 25.00 4.68
N GLY A 79 -15.33 25.04 5.98
CA GLY A 79 -16.23 25.65 6.97
C GLY A 79 -17.48 24.83 7.30
N ILE A 80 -17.96 23.99 6.38
CA ILE A 80 -19.15 23.14 6.59
C ILE A 80 -18.76 21.83 7.27
N ALA A 81 -17.63 21.23 6.90
CA ALA A 81 -17.20 19.95 7.45
C ALA A 81 -16.95 20.05 8.96
N GLU A 82 -16.29 21.11 9.42
CA GLU A 82 -16.07 21.35 10.85
C GLU A 82 -17.39 21.53 11.61
N VAL A 83 -18.37 22.24 11.04
CA VAL A 83 -19.70 22.40 11.66
C VAL A 83 -20.45 21.06 11.75
N ILE A 84 -20.34 20.21 10.72
CA ILE A 84 -20.91 18.84 10.73
C ILE A 84 -20.23 17.99 11.80
N LEU A 85 -18.91 18.04 11.92
CA LEU A 85 -18.18 17.30 12.95
C LEU A 85 -18.58 17.76 14.36
N GLN A 86 -18.67 19.08 14.57
CA GLN A 86 -19.15 19.67 15.83
C GLN A 86 -20.58 19.24 16.17
N SER A 87 -21.48 19.21 15.18
CA SER A 87 -22.85 18.75 15.42
C SER A 87 -22.90 17.26 15.77
N VAL A 88 -22.12 16.42 15.09
CA VAL A 88 -22.02 14.99 15.42
C VAL A 88 -21.47 14.76 16.83
N LEU A 89 -20.44 15.50 17.25
CA LEU A 89 -19.89 15.39 18.61
C LEU A 89 -20.92 15.78 19.68
N ARG A 90 -21.67 16.87 19.45
CA ARG A 90 -22.74 17.32 20.34
C ARG A 90 -23.89 16.31 20.42
N ASP A 91 -24.32 15.78 19.27
CA ASP A 91 -25.38 14.76 19.21
C ASP A 91 -24.95 13.47 19.89
N ALA A 92 -23.68 13.06 19.72
CA ALA A 92 -23.11 11.89 20.38
C ALA A 92 -23.11 12.05 21.89
N LEU A 93 -22.71 13.22 22.39
CA LEU A 93 -22.72 13.54 23.82
C LEU A 93 -24.14 13.50 24.39
N TYR A 94 -25.10 14.13 23.71
CA TYR A 94 -26.51 14.12 24.11
C TYR A 94 -27.11 12.70 24.15
N GLN A 95 -26.72 11.84 23.20
CA GLN A 95 -27.19 10.45 23.10
C GLN A 95 -26.37 9.46 23.95
N GLY A 96 -25.30 9.88 24.61
CA GLY A 96 -24.37 8.99 25.32
C GLY A 96 -23.63 8.00 24.41
N LYS A 97 -23.46 8.32 23.12
CA LYS A 97 -22.80 7.45 22.13
C LYS A 97 -21.30 7.74 22.05
N LYS A 98 -20.51 6.69 21.86
CA LYS A 98 -19.09 6.81 21.51
C LYS A 98 -18.92 7.13 20.02
N VAL A 99 -17.85 7.84 19.68
CA VAL A 99 -17.51 8.20 18.31
C VAL A 99 -16.20 7.53 17.93
N ALA A 100 -16.21 6.78 16.83
CA ALA A 100 -15.03 6.20 16.19
C ALA A 100 -14.69 7.01 14.94
N ILE A 101 -13.41 7.22 14.66
CA ILE A 101 -12.95 7.93 13.46
C ILE A 101 -12.41 6.88 12.49
N ALA A 102 -12.97 6.81 11.29
CA ALA A 102 -12.65 5.80 10.29
C ALA A 102 -12.13 6.45 9.00
N GLY A 103 -10.86 6.19 8.70
CA GLY A 103 -10.28 6.38 7.38
C GLY A 103 -10.54 5.14 6.51
N SER A 104 -9.48 4.48 6.07
CA SER A 104 -9.57 3.23 5.27
C SER A 104 -9.85 1.96 6.07
N ARG A 105 -9.98 2.04 7.41
CA ARG A 105 -10.34 0.92 8.30
C ARG A 105 -9.38 -0.30 8.29
N HIS A 106 -8.09 -0.09 8.05
CA HIS A 106 -7.08 -1.15 8.13
C HIS A 106 -6.49 -1.37 9.53
N THR A 107 -6.89 -0.60 10.55
CA THR A 107 -6.41 -0.86 11.92
C THR A 107 -7.10 -2.09 12.48
N MET A 108 -6.30 -3.09 12.86
CA MET A 108 -6.79 -4.40 13.33
C MET A 108 -7.16 -4.41 14.82
N GLY A 109 -6.94 -3.31 15.55
CA GLY A 109 -7.17 -3.22 16.99
C GLY A 109 -8.57 -2.76 17.39
N GLY A 110 -9.54 -2.71 16.48
CA GLY A 110 -10.92 -2.28 16.77
C GLY A 110 -11.09 -0.79 17.07
N HIS A 111 -10.03 0.03 17.03
CA HIS A 111 -10.08 1.48 17.33
C HIS A 111 -11.10 2.26 16.48
N THR A 112 -11.42 1.78 15.28
CA THR A 112 -12.38 2.39 14.36
C THR A 112 -13.82 1.89 14.56
N LEU A 113 -14.06 1.01 15.55
CA LEU A 113 -15.30 0.27 15.73
C LEU A 113 -15.80 0.39 17.18
N TYR A 114 -16.92 1.07 17.38
CA TYR A 114 -17.63 1.08 18.66
C TYR A 114 -19.06 0.57 18.46
N ALA A 115 -19.39 -0.58 19.03
CA ALA A 115 -20.73 -1.16 18.96
C ALA A 115 -21.78 -0.15 19.46
N LYS A 116 -22.82 0.05 18.65
CA LYS A 116 -23.91 1.03 18.87
C LYS A 116 -23.45 2.50 18.95
N GLY A 117 -22.19 2.76 18.61
CA GLY A 117 -21.60 4.10 18.52
C GLY A 117 -21.83 4.76 17.17
N ILE A 118 -21.10 5.85 16.92
CA ILE A 118 -21.07 6.58 15.66
C ILE A 118 -19.73 6.29 14.96
N SER A 119 -19.75 5.91 13.70
CA SER A 119 -18.56 5.80 12.85
C SER A 119 -18.46 7.02 11.94
N LEU A 120 -17.50 7.91 12.22
CA LEU A 120 -17.15 9.06 11.38
C LEU A 120 -16.29 8.61 10.21
N GLU A 121 -16.90 8.54 9.04
CA GLU A 121 -16.25 8.16 7.80
C GLU A 121 -15.58 9.36 7.14
N MET A 122 -14.25 9.40 7.23
CA MET A 122 -13.44 10.55 6.79
C MET A 122 -12.94 10.41 5.36
N PHE A 123 -13.12 9.29 4.67
CA PHE A 123 -12.50 9.05 3.35
C PHE A 123 -12.92 10.01 2.23
N TYR A 124 -14.02 10.76 2.37
CA TYR A 124 -14.39 11.86 1.45
C TYR A 124 -13.89 13.24 1.90
N PHE A 125 -13.17 13.30 3.02
CA PHE A 125 -12.44 14.46 3.55
C PHE A 125 -10.98 14.36 3.09
N ASN A 126 -10.76 14.56 1.78
CA ASN A 126 -9.52 14.21 1.07
C ASN A 126 -8.93 15.34 0.21
N ARG A 127 -9.27 16.61 0.47
CA ARG A 127 -8.62 17.73 -0.24
C ARG A 127 -7.12 17.81 0.09
N MET A 128 -6.35 18.25 -0.89
CA MET A 128 -4.91 18.42 -0.77
C MET A 128 -4.42 19.64 -1.57
N GLN A 129 -3.41 20.32 -1.05
CA GLN A 129 -2.76 21.48 -1.64
C GLN A 129 -1.26 21.40 -1.44
N PHE A 130 -0.50 21.44 -2.53
CA PHE A 130 0.96 21.41 -2.49
C PHE A 130 1.58 22.79 -2.71
N ASN A 131 2.55 23.16 -1.87
CA ASN A 131 3.38 24.34 -2.04
C ASN A 131 4.81 23.94 -2.46
N PRO A 132 5.24 24.21 -3.71
CA PRO A 132 6.56 23.83 -4.20
C PRO A 132 7.71 24.63 -3.58
N THR A 133 7.44 25.84 -3.06
CA THR A 133 8.45 26.69 -2.43
C THR A 133 8.84 26.15 -1.07
N THR A 134 7.84 25.79 -0.24
CA THR A 134 8.08 25.24 1.10
C THR A 134 8.24 23.71 1.11
N LYS A 135 7.88 23.04 0.01
CA LYS A 135 7.83 21.57 -0.10
C LYS A 135 6.88 20.94 0.94
N ILE A 136 5.78 21.64 1.22
CA ILE A 136 4.73 21.19 2.13
C ILE A 136 3.48 20.81 1.33
N LEU A 137 2.93 19.64 1.66
CA LEU A 137 1.62 19.19 1.25
C LEU A 137 0.66 19.34 2.43
N THR A 138 -0.27 20.29 2.34
CA THR A 138 -1.42 20.35 3.25
C THR A 138 -2.47 19.37 2.75
N VAL A 139 -2.83 18.38 3.56
CA VAL A 139 -3.75 17.31 3.15
C VAL A 139 -4.72 16.94 4.25
N GLN A 140 -5.99 16.75 3.89
CA GLN A 140 -7.00 16.28 4.81
C GLN A 140 -6.80 14.81 5.19
N SER A 141 -7.13 14.47 6.44
CA SER A 141 -6.85 13.19 7.08
C SER A 141 -7.51 11.98 6.42
N GLY A 142 -8.55 12.21 5.61
CA GLY A 142 -9.24 11.19 4.84
C GLY A 142 -8.54 10.76 3.56
N ALA A 143 -7.65 11.59 3.02
CA ALA A 143 -6.95 11.30 1.78
C ALA A 143 -6.10 10.04 1.89
N LYS A 144 -6.09 9.23 0.83
CA LYS A 144 -5.31 7.99 0.74
C LYS A 144 -3.98 8.21 0.04
N TRP A 145 -2.99 7.38 0.35
CA TRP A 145 -1.72 7.40 -0.39
C TRP A 145 -1.92 7.13 -1.89
N SER A 146 -2.91 6.31 -2.27
CA SER A 146 -3.28 6.06 -3.67
C SER A 146 -3.73 7.31 -4.43
N GLU A 147 -4.18 8.35 -3.71
CA GLU A 147 -4.56 9.65 -4.27
C GLU A 147 -3.39 10.64 -4.23
N ILE A 148 -2.62 10.62 -3.13
CA ILE A 148 -1.51 11.56 -2.88
C ILE A 148 -0.30 11.28 -3.78
N ILE A 149 0.08 10.01 -3.94
CA ILE A 149 1.23 9.59 -4.75
C ILE A 149 1.12 10.12 -6.19
N PRO A 150 0.04 9.88 -6.96
CA PRO A 150 -0.07 10.41 -8.31
C PRO A 150 -0.11 11.95 -8.33
N TYR A 151 -0.79 12.58 -7.36
CA TYR A 151 -0.85 14.04 -7.24
C TYR A 151 0.54 14.67 -7.08
N LEU A 152 1.40 14.13 -6.21
CA LEU A 152 2.77 14.60 -6.02
C LEU A 152 3.68 14.22 -7.19
N ASN A 153 3.51 13.03 -7.77
CA ASN A 153 4.32 12.54 -8.88
C ASN A 153 4.23 13.47 -10.10
N GLU A 154 3.04 13.96 -10.44
CA GLU A 154 2.81 14.97 -11.50
C GLU A 154 3.60 16.28 -11.27
N ARG A 155 3.96 16.56 -10.02
CA ARG A 155 4.66 17.76 -9.59
C ARG A 155 6.16 17.52 -9.35
N GLY A 156 6.64 16.30 -9.57
CA GLY A 156 8.05 15.92 -9.35
C GLY A 156 8.41 15.68 -7.88
N TYR A 157 7.43 15.37 -7.04
CA TYR A 157 7.62 15.10 -5.61
C TYR A 157 7.07 13.71 -5.23
N SER A 158 7.48 13.23 -4.06
CA SER A 158 7.01 11.99 -3.44
C SER A 158 6.80 12.20 -1.94
N VAL A 159 6.03 11.30 -1.33
CA VAL A 159 5.91 11.23 0.14
C VAL A 159 7.25 10.76 0.73
N ALA A 160 7.65 11.36 1.85
CA ALA A 160 8.92 11.02 2.49
C ALA A 160 8.88 9.64 3.18
N VAL A 161 7.80 9.37 3.91
CA VAL A 161 7.58 8.12 4.65
C VAL A 161 6.12 7.70 4.50
N MET A 162 5.87 6.42 4.19
CA MET A 162 4.56 5.78 4.17
C MET A 162 4.70 4.27 4.32
N GLN A 163 3.60 3.57 4.59
CA GLN A 163 3.55 2.10 4.60
C GLN A 163 3.80 1.51 3.20
N SER A 164 4.01 0.19 3.12
CA SER A 164 4.21 -0.52 1.86
C SER A 164 3.01 -0.48 0.91
N ASN A 165 1.79 -0.40 1.46
CA ASN A 165 0.56 -0.32 0.67
C ASN A 165 0.05 1.12 0.65
N ASN A 166 -0.74 1.46 -0.37
CA ASN A 166 -1.20 2.82 -0.61
C ASN A 166 -2.71 3.03 -0.36
N ASP A 167 -3.40 2.03 0.18
CA ASP A 167 -4.82 2.06 0.50
C ASP A 167 -5.13 2.73 1.86
N PHE A 168 -4.12 3.00 2.69
CA PHE A 168 -4.25 3.72 3.95
C PHE A 168 -4.55 5.21 3.78
N SER A 169 -5.31 5.78 4.72
CA SER A 169 -5.51 7.23 4.81
C SER A 169 -4.40 7.91 5.63
N VAL A 170 -4.18 9.21 5.40
CA VAL A 170 -3.22 10.03 6.16
C VAL A 170 -3.52 10.00 7.66
N GLY A 171 -4.78 10.20 8.04
CA GLY A 171 -5.20 10.20 9.46
C GLY A 171 -4.98 8.86 10.15
N GLY A 172 -5.25 7.74 9.46
CA GLY A 172 -4.96 6.40 9.99
C GLY A 172 -3.47 6.15 10.13
N THR A 173 -2.69 6.60 9.14
CA THR A 173 -1.22 6.51 9.16
C THR A 173 -0.61 7.30 10.31
N MET A 174 -1.09 8.53 10.53
CA MET A 174 -0.66 9.38 11.63
C MET A 174 -1.06 8.81 13.00
N SER A 175 -2.28 8.28 13.10
CA SER A 175 -2.82 7.70 14.33
C SER A 175 -2.06 6.46 14.79
N ALA A 176 -1.49 5.68 13.85
CA ALA A 176 -0.66 4.52 14.15
C ALA A 176 0.85 4.83 14.14
N ASN A 177 1.24 6.08 13.90
CA ASN A 177 2.62 6.51 13.64
C ASN A 177 3.38 5.55 12.72
N ALA A 178 2.80 5.25 11.55
CA ALA A 178 3.32 4.19 10.70
C ALA A 178 4.73 4.51 10.16
N HIS A 179 5.39 3.51 9.59
CA HIS A 179 6.71 3.64 9.00
C HIS A 179 6.79 2.88 7.67
N GLY A 180 7.84 3.15 6.91
CA GLY A 180 8.12 2.48 5.63
C GLY A 180 9.39 1.62 5.69
N TRP A 181 10.03 1.47 4.53
CA TRP A 181 11.28 0.73 4.33
C TRP A 181 12.50 1.64 4.20
N GLN A 182 12.33 2.95 4.42
CA GLN A 182 13.43 3.91 4.40
C GLN A 182 14.42 3.55 5.50
N HIS A 183 15.63 3.16 5.09
CA HIS A 183 16.66 2.71 6.01
C HIS A 183 17.11 3.88 6.91
N ASN A 184 17.31 3.61 8.21
CA ASN A 184 17.69 4.61 9.22
C ASN A 184 16.86 5.89 9.25
N SER A 185 15.62 5.83 8.76
CA SER A 185 14.72 6.97 8.74
C SER A 185 13.72 6.91 9.90
N PRO A 186 13.42 8.04 10.53
CA PRO A 186 12.39 8.10 11.56
C PRO A 186 10.98 7.80 10.97
N PRO A 187 9.99 7.44 11.81
CA PRO A 187 8.65 7.09 11.34
C PRO A 187 7.91 8.31 10.77
N PHE A 188 6.69 8.07 10.28
CA PHE A 188 5.84 9.08 9.65
C PHE A 188 5.74 10.40 10.41
N ALA A 189 5.67 10.38 11.76
CA ALA A 189 5.66 11.56 12.61
C ALA A 189 6.78 12.58 12.31
N SER A 190 7.94 12.14 11.83
CA SER A 190 9.06 13.01 11.44
C SER A 190 8.80 13.88 10.21
N THR A 191 7.77 13.54 9.44
CA THR A 191 7.36 14.26 8.21
C THR A 191 6.24 15.26 8.48
N VAL A 192 5.64 15.21 9.67
CA VAL A 192 4.56 16.11 10.07
C VAL A 192 5.16 17.41 10.60
N GLU A 193 4.76 18.53 10.02
CA GLU A 193 5.14 19.88 10.45
C GLU A 193 4.10 20.47 11.42
N SER A 194 2.82 20.36 11.05
CA SER A 194 1.69 20.75 11.88
C SER A 194 0.43 19.99 11.49
N PHE A 195 -0.61 20.07 12.32
CA PHE A 195 -1.95 19.61 11.97
C PHE A 195 -3.03 20.36 12.74
N ARG A 196 -4.24 20.41 12.16
CA ARG A 196 -5.45 20.87 12.85
C ARG A 196 -6.16 19.70 13.52
N LEU A 197 -6.50 19.87 14.80
CA LEU A 197 -7.16 18.87 15.62
C LEU A 197 -8.48 19.42 16.18
N MET A 198 -9.58 18.69 15.97
CA MET A 198 -10.84 18.96 16.66
C MET A 198 -10.92 18.13 17.94
N LEU A 199 -11.00 18.82 19.07
CA LEU A 199 -11.17 18.20 20.39
C LEU A 199 -12.61 17.72 20.60
N ALA A 200 -12.82 16.91 21.64
CA ALA A 200 -14.16 16.43 22.03
C ALA A 200 -15.16 17.57 22.32
N SER A 201 -14.67 18.76 22.70
CA SER A 201 -15.49 19.97 22.88
C SER A 201 -15.97 20.60 21.56
N GLY A 202 -15.48 20.12 20.42
CA GLY A 202 -15.69 20.74 19.11
C GLY A 202 -14.75 21.92 18.80
N LYS A 203 -13.91 22.33 19.75
CA LYS A 203 -12.87 23.34 19.51
C LYS A 203 -11.81 22.77 18.56
N VAL A 204 -11.44 23.54 17.54
CA VAL A 204 -10.29 23.25 16.69
C VAL A 204 -9.06 23.96 17.25
N VAL A 205 -7.96 23.23 17.36
CA VAL A 205 -6.64 23.73 17.77
C VAL A 205 -5.60 23.36 16.73
N GLU A 206 -4.58 24.18 16.57
CA GLU A 206 -3.41 23.88 15.76
C GLU A 206 -2.35 23.19 16.63
N CYS A 207 -1.71 22.15 16.12
CA CYS A 207 -0.68 21.41 16.83
C CYS A 207 0.58 21.37 15.97
N SER A 208 1.71 21.77 16.55
CA SER A 208 3.04 21.72 15.96
C SER A 208 4.07 21.50 17.07
N ARG A 209 5.36 21.50 16.72
CA ARG A 209 6.43 21.46 17.73
C ARG A 209 6.47 22.72 18.60
N GLN A 210 5.86 23.82 18.15
CA GLN A 210 5.86 25.12 18.84
C GLN A 210 4.49 25.48 19.43
N GLU A 211 3.40 24.96 18.87
CA GLU A 211 2.04 25.23 19.30
C GLU A 211 1.34 23.94 19.76
N ASN A 212 0.77 23.94 20.97
CA ASN A 212 0.20 22.74 21.61
C ASN A 212 1.13 21.50 21.52
N PRO A 213 2.43 21.60 21.90
CA PRO A 213 3.43 20.56 21.66
C PRO A 213 3.14 19.22 22.36
N GLU A 214 2.45 19.26 23.50
CA GLU A 214 1.98 18.05 24.18
C GLU A 214 0.97 17.28 23.33
N LEU A 215 -0.07 17.98 22.81
CA LEU A 215 -1.05 17.38 21.90
C LEU A 215 -0.39 16.92 20.60
N PHE A 216 0.56 17.69 20.06
CA PHE A 216 1.34 17.29 18.90
C PHE A 216 2.00 15.93 19.11
N SER A 217 2.68 15.73 20.24
CA SER A 217 3.31 14.44 20.57
C SER A 217 2.30 13.33 20.81
N LEU A 218 1.18 13.59 21.49
CA LEU A 218 0.20 12.57 21.88
C LEU A 218 -0.64 12.04 20.71
N VAL A 219 -0.97 12.90 19.74
CA VAL A 219 -1.79 12.50 18.57
C VAL A 219 -1.01 11.62 17.60
N LEU A 220 0.30 11.84 17.48
CA LEU A 220 1.21 11.07 16.62
C LEU A 220 1.43 9.66 17.21
N GLY A 221 0.63 8.69 16.77
CA GLY A 221 0.57 7.37 17.40
C GLY A 221 -0.51 7.24 18.49
N GLY A 222 -1.39 8.23 18.63
CA GLY A 222 -2.44 8.27 19.65
C GLY A 222 -3.70 7.48 19.31
N TYR A 223 -3.72 6.71 18.21
CA TYR A 223 -4.83 5.88 17.76
C TYR A 223 -6.20 6.58 17.69
N GLY A 224 -6.20 7.90 17.44
CA GLY A 224 -7.42 8.71 17.34
C GLY A 224 -8.08 9.08 18.68
N LEU A 225 -7.41 8.86 19.82
CA LEU A 225 -7.97 9.09 21.16
C LEU A 225 -8.06 10.57 21.57
N PHE A 226 -7.18 11.41 21.02
CA PHE A 226 -7.03 12.81 21.47
C PHE A 226 -7.86 13.81 20.66
N GLY A 227 -8.50 13.38 19.57
CA GLY A 227 -9.36 14.22 18.76
C GLY A 227 -9.47 13.77 17.31
N ILE A 228 -10.25 14.50 16.52
CA ILE A 228 -10.41 14.29 15.09
C ILE A 228 -9.34 15.11 14.37
N ILE A 229 -8.39 14.42 13.74
CA ILE A 229 -7.41 15.05 12.85
C ILE A 229 -8.15 15.55 11.61
N LEU A 230 -8.01 16.84 11.31
CA LEU A 230 -8.65 17.46 10.14
C LEU A 230 -7.70 17.44 8.95
N ASP A 231 -6.65 18.25 8.98
CA ASP A 231 -5.62 18.37 7.95
C ASP A 231 -4.24 18.41 8.58
N VAL A 232 -3.28 17.98 7.79
CA VAL A 232 -1.90 17.77 8.19
C VAL A 232 -1.01 18.44 7.15
N ASP A 233 -0.04 19.21 7.63
CA ASP A 233 1.04 19.75 6.81
C ASP A 233 2.19 18.75 6.82
N LEU A 234 2.42 18.14 5.65
CA LEU A 234 3.43 17.10 5.45
C LEU A 234 4.59 17.64 4.62
N ARG A 235 5.81 17.47 5.15
CA ARG A 235 7.04 17.67 4.38
C ARG A 235 7.19 16.54 3.35
N VAL A 236 7.29 16.93 2.09
CA VAL A 236 7.50 16.01 0.96
C VAL A 236 8.92 16.12 0.42
N VAL A 237 9.35 15.12 -0.36
CA VAL A 237 10.70 15.04 -0.93
C VAL A 237 10.65 15.06 -2.46
N PRO A 238 11.72 15.50 -3.15
CA PRO A 238 11.83 15.33 -4.59
C PRO A 238 11.59 13.87 -4.98
N ASN A 239 10.91 13.66 -6.10
CA ASN A 239 10.67 12.30 -6.56
C ASN A 239 11.95 11.69 -7.15
N GLU A 240 12.21 10.44 -6.80
CA GLU A 240 13.39 9.69 -7.24
C GLU A 240 12.98 8.32 -7.77
N THR A 241 13.61 7.91 -8.87
CA THR A 241 13.47 6.55 -9.39
C THR A 241 14.45 5.64 -8.67
N TYR A 242 13.98 4.49 -8.21
CA TYR A 242 14.81 3.48 -7.54
C TYR A 242 15.05 2.26 -8.44
N ILE A 243 16.25 1.70 -8.36
CA ILE A 243 16.59 0.37 -8.87
C ILE A 243 16.44 -0.60 -7.71
N ALA A 244 15.67 -1.68 -7.92
CA ALA A 244 15.45 -2.71 -6.92
C ALA A 244 16.30 -3.94 -7.22
N GLU A 245 17.16 -4.33 -6.27
CA GLU A 245 17.99 -5.52 -6.32
C GLU A 245 17.59 -6.49 -5.22
N ARG A 246 17.69 -7.80 -5.50
CA ARG A 246 17.36 -8.86 -4.55
C ARG A 246 18.55 -9.78 -4.34
N PHE A 247 18.90 -9.99 -3.09
CA PHE A 247 19.98 -10.88 -2.67
C PHE A 247 19.40 -12.06 -1.89
N VAL A 248 19.90 -13.26 -2.18
CA VAL A 248 19.59 -14.47 -1.41
C VAL A 248 20.76 -14.73 -0.49
N ILE A 249 20.51 -14.69 0.81
CA ILE A 249 21.52 -14.81 1.87
C ILE A 249 21.13 -15.99 2.76
N LYS A 250 22.09 -16.71 3.33
CA LYS A 250 21.78 -17.67 4.40
C LYS A 250 21.27 -16.90 5.62
N SER A 251 20.20 -17.36 6.25
CA SER A 251 19.57 -16.61 7.36
C SER A 251 20.53 -16.32 8.51
N GLU A 252 21.44 -17.25 8.81
CA GLU A 252 22.48 -17.09 9.84
C GLU A 252 23.40 -15.87 9.60
N ASN A 253 23.60 -15.50 8.33
CA ASN A 253 24.46 -14.39 7.93
C ASN A 253 23.68 -13.10 7.65
N TYR A 254 22.35 -13.12 7.75
CA TYR A 254 21.50 -12.02 7.30
C TYR A 254 21.84 -10.70 8.01
N ILE A 255 21.97 -10.73 9.34
CA ILE A 255 22.22 -9.53 10.14
C ILE A 255 23.57 -8.91 9.82
N ASP A 256 24.64 -9.72 9.74
CA ASP A 256 25.98 -9.21 9.42
C ASP A 256 26.05 -8.68 7.98
N THR A 257 25.37 -9.36 7.06
CA THR A 257 25.26 -8.90 5.66
C THR A 257 24.49 -7.59 5.57
N TYR A 258 23.39 -7.44 6.31
CA TYR A 258 22.62 -6.19 6.37
C TYR A 258 23.47 -5.04 6.91
N ARG A 259 24.20 -5.26 8.01
CA ARG A 259 25.12 -4.25 8.58
C ARG A 259 26.22 -3.84 7.59
N GLN A 260 26.76 -4.79 6.83
CA GLN A 260 27.84 -4.51 5.88
C GLN A 260 27.36 -3.79 4.61
N TRP A 261 26.17 -4.16 4.11
CA TRP A 261 25.70 -3.70 2.80
C TRP A 261 24.69 -2.56 2.88
N VAL A 262 24.01 -2.41 4.02
CA VAL A 262 22.92 -1.45 4.20
C VAL A 262 23.27 -0.41 5.25
N ASP A 263 23.69 -0.83 6.45
CA ASP A 263 23.98 0.14 7.52
C ASP A 263 25.12 1.09 7.09
N GLY A 264 24.82 2.38 7.03
CA GLY A 264 25.77 3.41 6.64
C GLY A 264 26.05 3.50 5.13
N ALA A 265 25.39 2.68 4.30
CA ALA A 265 25.47 2.77 2.85
C ALA A 265 24.72 4.00 2.34
N ALA A 266 25.45 5.05 1.96
CA ALA A 266 24.87 6.32 1.50
C ALA A 266 24.02 6.20 0.23
N ASN A 267 24.17 5.13 -0.54
CA ASN A 267 23.47 4.88 -1.79
C ASN A 267 22.23 3.98 -1.65
N ILE A 268 21.85 3.55 -0.45
CA ILE A 268 20.64 2.76 -0.21
C ILE A 268 19.58 3.65 0.43
N GLY A 269 18.53 3.96 -0.32
CA GLY A 269 17.41 4.75 0.21
C GLY A 269 16.38 3.91 0.93
N MET A 270 16.14 2.68 0.48
CA MET A 270 15.25 1.73 1.18
C MET A 270 15.83 0.32 1.18
N ALA A 271 15.60 -0.40 2.27
CA ALA A 271 15.97 -1.80 2.37
C ALA A 271 15.02 -2.56 3.29
N TYR A 272 14.69 -3.80 2.91
CA TYR A 272 13.97 -4.72 3.78
C TYR A 272 14.39 -6.15 3.49
N GLY A 273 14.27 -7.03 4.48
CA GLY A 273 14.49 -8.45 4.28
C GLY A 273 13.36 -9.30 4.84
N ARG A 274 13.28 -10.53 4.34
CA ARG A 274 12.31 -11.52 4.79
C ARG A 274 12.97 -12.89 4.85
N LEU A 275 12.65 -13.66 5.87
CA LEU A 275 13.02 -15.07 5.91
C LEU A 275 12.16 -15.85 4.92
N SER A 276 12.76 -16.87 4.31
CA SER A 276 12.04 -17.80 3.45
C SER A 276 11.08 -18.64 4.28
N VAL A 277 9.85 -18.77 3.81
CA VAL A 277 8.85 -19.70 4.35
C VAL A 277 8.55 -20.84 3.38
N ALA A 278 9.32 -20.97 2.30
CA ALA A 278 9.15 -22.06 1.35
C ALA A 278 9.63 -23.37 1.98
N PRO A 279 8.93 -24.51 1.77
CA PRO A 279 9.28 -25.78 2.41
C PRO A 279 10.76 -26.19 2.26
N GLU A 280 11.34 -25.99 1.08
CA GLU A 280 12.73 -26.37 0.77
C GLU A 280 13.79 -25.48 1.43
N SER A 281 13.42 -24.28 1.88
CA SER A 281 14.37 -23.32 2.46
C SER A 281 13.83 -22.62 3.70
N PHE A 282 12.92 -23.30 4.41
CA PHE A 282 12.17 -22.76 5.53
C PHE A 282 13.14 -22.24 6.60
N PHE A 283 13.15 -20.92 6.78
CA PHE A 283 14.05 -20.16 7.64
C PHE A 283 15.55 -20.36 7.43
N THR A 284 16.01 -21.13 6.45
CA THR A 284 17.44 -21.29 6.13
C THR A 284 17.97 -20.25 5.15
N ARG A 285 17.07 -19.65 4.36
CA ARG A 285 17.38 -18.52 3.46
C ARG A 285 16.63 -17.27 3.90
N SER A 286 17.26 -16.13 3.68
CA SER A 286 16.68 -14.80 3.73
C SER A 286 16.78 -14.13 2.37
N TYR A 287 15.79 -13.32 2.03
CA TYR A 287 15.78 -12.48 0.85
C TYR A 287 15.91 -11.03 1.29
N SER A 288 17.03 -10.39 0.93
CA SER A 288 17.24 -8.96 1.16
C SER A 288 16.92 -8.20 -0.11
N HIS A 289 16.14 -7.13 0.00
CA HIS A 289 15.77 -6.24 -1.08
C HIS A 289 16.40 -4.89 -0.83
N HIS A 290 17.25 -4.44 -1.76
CA HIS A 290 17.93 -3.16 -1.68
C HIS A 290 17.39 -2.26 -2.78
N LEU A 291 17.01 -1.04 -2.41
CA LEU A 291 16.53 -0.04 -3.35
C LEU A 291 17.48 1.15 -3.29
N SER A 292 18.14 1.42 -4.42
CA SER A 292 19.09 2.51 -4.59
C SER A 292 18.60 3.53 -5.62
N PRO A 293 18.86 4.83 -5.43
CA PRO A 293 18.51 5.84 -6.43
C PRO A 293 19.15 5.54 -7.79
N SER A 294 18.37 5.67 -8.86
CA SER A 294 18.82 5.45 -10.23
C SER A 294 19.67 6.65 -10.70
N PRO A 295 20.89 6.43 -11.19
CA PRO A 295 21.74 7.50 -11.73
C PRO A 295 21.18 8.14 -13.00
N THR A 296 20.23 7.48 -13.68
CA THR A 296 19.57 7.99 -14.89
C THR A 296 18.25 8.71 -14.62
N SER A 297 18.04 9.22 -13.39
CA SER A 297 16.87 10.00 -13.00
C SER A 297 16.66 11.21 -13.92
N LYS A 298 15.94 11.01 -15.02
CA LYS A 298 15.33 12.09 -15.78
C LYS A 298 13.93 12.22 -15.21
N SER A 299 13.66 13.35 -14.55
CA SER A 299 12.36 13.75 -14.00
C SER A 299 11.21 13.83 -15.04
N ARG A 300 11.43 13.35 -16.27
CA ARG A 300 10.43 13.21 -17.30
C ARG A 300 9.57 12.00 -16.98
N TYR A 301 8.44 12.27 -16.34
CA TYR A 301 7.23 11.45 -16.34
C TYR A 301 7.52 9.96 -16.49
N CYS A 302 7.81 9.29 -15.37
CA CYS A 302 7.42 7.89 -15.29
C CYS A 302 5.90 7.87 -15.25
N LEU A 303 5.28 8.00 -16.43
CA LEU A 303 3.98 7.40 -16.67
C LEU A 303 4.21 5.92 -16.39
N LEU A 304 4.00 5.52 -15.13
CA LEU A 304 3.38 4.22 -14.88
C LEU A 304 2.14 4.26 -15.75
N ARG A 305 2.28 3.74 -16.99
CA ARG A 305 1.20 3.67 -17.95
C ARG A 305 0.02 3.11 -17.17
N LYS A 306 -1.17 3.71 -17.33
CA LYS A 306 -2.45 3.06 -17.05
C LYS A 306 -2.55 1.79 -17.92
N THR A 307 -1.67 0.82 -17.73
CA THR A 307 -1.89 -0.56 -18.10
C THR A 307 -2.54 -1.15 -16.89
N SER A 308 -3.87 -1.17 -16.91
CA SER A 308 -4.69 -2.19 -16.28
C SER A 308 -4.16 -3.57 -16.70
N ARG A 309 -3.08 -4.00 -16.03
CA ARG A 309 -2.46 -5.33 -16.00
C ARG A 309 -1.08 -5.15 -15.38
N VAL A 310 -1.03 -5.38 -14.07
CA VAL A 310 0.20 -5.75 -13.38
C VAL A 310 0.66 -7.07 -14.02
N TRP A 311 1.67 -7.01 -14.88
CA TRP A 311 2.38 -8.21 -15.32
C TRP A 311 3.45 -8.51 -14.28
N ILE A 312 3.07 -9.27 -13.26
CA ILE A 312 4.03 -10.07 -12.49
C ILE A 312 4.51 -11.15 -13.46
N THR A 313 5.77 -11.08 -13.87
CA THR A 313 6.40 -12.16 -14.64
C THR A 313 6.36 -13.44 -13.81
N SER A 314 6.04 -14.54 -14.49
CA SER A 314 5.54 -15.80 -13.94
C SER A 314 6.52 -16.64 -13.10
N ASP A 315 7.68 -16.12 -12.69
CA ASP A 315 8.72 -16.94 -12.03
C ASP A 315 9.16 -16.42 -10.64
N SER A 316 8.40 -15.51 -10.02
CA SER A 316 8.85 -14.98 -8.73
C SER A 316 7.76 -14.56 -7.75
N PHE A 317 6.62 -15.24 -7.65
CA PHE A 317 5.72 -15.15 -6.47
C PHE A 317 4.75 -16.35 -6.40
N PRO A 318 4.95 -17.32 -5.49
CA PRO A 318 3.88 -18.17 -5.01
C PRO A 318 3.57 -17.79 -3.56
N TRP A 319 2.67 -16.83 -3.39
CA TRP A 319 1.84 -16.74 -2.18
C TRP A 319 0.39 -16.80 -2.65
N GLN A 320 -0.09 -18.03 -2.83
CA GLN A 320 -1.52 -18.32 -2.73
C GLN A 320 -1.80 -18.60 -1.26
N HIS A 321 -2.79 -17.89 -0.73
CA HIS A 321 -3.43 -18.20 0.55
C HIS A 321 -3.83 -19.68 0.56
N ARG A 322 -3.19 -20.47 1.44
CA ARG A 322 -3.84 -21.63 2.03
C ARG A 322 -4.29 -21.20 3.43
N GLN A 323 -5.60 -21.04 3.59
CA GLN A 323 -6.23 -21.52 4.81
C GLN A 323 -6.28 -23.05 4.73
#